data_AF-A0A4Q5PB45-F1
#
_entry.id   AF-A0A4Q5PB45-F1
#
_cell.length_a   1.000
_cell.length_b   1.000
_cell.length_c   1.000
_cell.angle_alpha   90.00
_cell.angle_beta   90.00
_cell.angle_gamma   90.00
#
_symmetry.space_group_name_H-M   'P 1'
#
loop_
_entity.id
_entity.type
_entity.pdbx_description
1 polymer ?
#
loop_
_entity_poly.entity_id
_entity_poly.type
_entity_poly.pdbx_seq_one_letter_code
_entity_poly.pdbx_strand_id
1 'polypeptide(L)'
;QHLQEFGFEPDAGILAAKMEIPEDKIRKIMKIAKEPISMETPIGDDDDSHLGDFIEDTNNTAPVEAAMQAGLRDVVKDILDSLTPREAKVLRMRFGIEMSTDHTLEEVGKQFDVTRERIRQIEAKALRKLKHPSRSDKLRSFIDTL
;
A
#
# COMPACT_ATOMS: atom_id res chain seq x y z
N GLN A 1 14.96 -30.54 -31.60
CA GLN A 1 16.41 -30.77 -31.69
C GLN A 1 17.02 -31.14 -30.35
N HIS A 2 17.08 -30.25 -29.34
CA HIS A 2 17.78 -30.57 -28.08
C HIS A 2 17.22 -31.80 -27.32
N LEU A 3 15.89 -31.92 -27.19
CA LEU A 3 15.24 -33.09 -26.57
C LEU A 3 15.52 -34.40 -27.31
N GLN A 4 15.64 -34.33 -28.63
CA GLN A 4 15.91 -35.50 -29.49
C GLN A 4 17.39 -35.89 -29.50
N GLU A 5 18.29 -34.91 -29.27
CA GLU A 5 19.75 -35.10 -29.25
C GLU A 5 20.27 -35.53 -27.86
N PHE A 6 19.70 -35.00 -26.78
CA PHE A 6 20.21 -35.16 -25.41
C PHE A 6 19.24 -35.88 -24.46
N GLY A 7 18.00 -36.16 -24.89
CA GLY A 7 17.01 -36.90 -24.11
C GLY A 7 16.31 -36.10 -23.00
N PHE A 8 16.60 -34.79 -22.87
CA PHE A 8 15.94 -33.91 -21.90
C PHE A 8 15.66 -32.51 -22.48
N GLU A 9 14.68 -31.82 -21.90
CA GLU A 9 14.34 -30.45 -22.27
C GLU A 9 15.42 -29.46 -21.84
N PRO A 10 15.84 -28.53 -22.71
CA PRO A 10 16.91 -27.60 -22.38
C PRO A 10 16.47 -26.60 -21.30
N ASP A 11 17.29 -26.44 -20.27
CA ASP A 11 17.08 -25.41 -19.25
C ASP A 11 17.33 -24.00 -19.81
N ALA A 12 16.86 -22.97 -19.10
CA ALA A 12 16.90 -21.58 -19.52
C ALA A 12 18.33 -21.11 -19.87
N GLY A 13 19.34 -21.56 -19.13
CA GLY A 13 20.76 -21.26 -19.40
C GLY A 13 21.30 -21.87 -20.69
N ILE A 14 20.85 -23.08 -21.06
CA ILE A 14 21.25 -23.76 -22.30
C ILE A 14 20.62 -23.04 -23.50
N LEU A 15 19.35 -22.67 -23.38
CA LEU A 15 18.65 -21.85 -24.37
C LEU A 15 19.31 -20.47 -24.52
N ALA A 16 19.78 -19.87 -23.42
CA ALA A 16 20.45 -18.56 -23.42
C ALA A 16 21.73 -18.58 -24.26
N ALA A 17 22.57 -19.58 -24.02
CA ALA A 17 23.81 -19.75 -24.76
C ALA A 17 23.57 -20.04 -26.26
N LYS A 18 22.56 -20.86 -26.58
CA LYS A 18 22.26 -21.25 -27.97
C LYS A 18 21.57 -20.14 -28.78
N MET A 19 20.79 -19.28 -28.12
CA MET A 19 20.03 -18.22 -28.76
C MET A 19 20.69 -16.84 -28.66
N GLU A 20 21.84 -16.72 -27.99
CA GLU A 20 22.57 -15.46 -27.73
C GLU A 20 21.70 -14.39 -27.05
N ILE A 21 20.75 -14.83 -26.22
CA ILE A 21 19.83 -13.97 -25.46
C ILE A 21 20.17 -14.10 -23.97
N PRO A 22 20.14 -13.01 -23.17
CA PRO A 22 20.31 -13.08 -21.73
C PRO A 22 19.34 -14.06 -21.07
N GLU A 23 19.83 -14.89 -20.15
CA GLU A 23 19.04 -15.92 -19.46
C GLU A 23 17.76 -15.36 -18.79
N ASP A 24 17.85 -14.18 -18.19
CA ASP A 24 16.70 -13.50 -17.58
C ASP A 24 15.56 -13.25 -18.57
N LYS A 25 15.88 -12.95 -19.83
CA LYS A 25 14.86 -12.76 -20.87
C LYS A 25 14.20 -14.08 -21.23
N ILE A 26 14.97 -15.17 -21.29
CA ILE A 26 14.43 -16.51 -21.59
C ILE A 26 13.51 -16.98 -20.47
N ARG A 27 13.91 -16.83 -19.20
CA ARG A 27 13.03 -17.14 -18.06
C ARG A 27 11.71 -16.36 -18.11
N LYS A 28 11.75 -15.08 -18.48
CA LYS A 28 10.55 -14.25 -18.66
C LYS A 28 9.67 -14.74 -19.81
N ILE A 29 10.26 -15.03 -20.98
CA ILE A 29 9.54 -15.56 -22.15
C ILE A 29 8.88 -16.89 -21.81
N MET A 30 9.62 -17.82 -21.18
CA MET A 30 9.09 -19.10 -20.72
C MET A 30 7.97 -18.94 -19.69
N LYS A 31 8.02 -17.91 -18.83
CA LYS A 31 6.94 -17.62 -17.87
C LYS A 31 5.67 -17.10 -18.56
N ILE A 32 5.82 -16.25 -19.58
CA ILE A 32 4.70 -15.65 -20.34
C ILE A 32 4.05 -16.66 -21.29
N ALA A 33 4.85 -17.58 -21.87
CA ALA A 33 4.37 -18.58 -22.81
C ALA A 33 3.52 -19.69 -22.16
N LYS A 34 3.44 -19.75 -20.82
CA LYS A 34 2.56 -20.69 -20.12
C LYS A 34 1.11 -20.26 -20.29
N GLU A 35 0.27 -21.20 -20.72
CA GLU A 35 -1.17 -20.98 -20.79
C GLU A 35 -1.76 -20.83 -19.37
N PRO A 36 -2.77 -19.95 -19.18
CA PRO A 36 -3.46 -19.83 -17.91
C PRO A 36 -4.19 -21.14 -17.59
N ILE A 37 -4.17 -21.52 -16.31
CA ILE A 37 -4.86 -22.72 -15.82
C ILE A 37 -6.32 -22.34 -15.52
N SER A 38 -7.26 -23.22 -15.86
CA SER A 38 -8.67 -23.00 -15.51
C SER A 38 -8.86 -22.99 -13.99
N MET A 39 -9.63 -22.05 -13.48
CA MET A 39 -10.02 -22.04 -12.05
C MET A 39 -10.93 -23.21 -11.69
N GLU A 40 -11.62 -23.81 -12.67
CA GLU A 40 -12.44 -25.01 -12.51
C GLU A 40 -11.63 -26.31 -12.62
N THR A 41 -10.29 -26.24 -12.62
CA THR A 41 -9.47 -27.44 -12.60
C THR A 41 -9.68 -28.14 -11.25
N PRO A 42 -10.17 -29.40 -11.20
CA PRO A 42 -10.37 -30.11 -9.94
C PRO A 42 -9.02 -30.35 -9.25
N ILE A 43 -9.01 -30.25 -7.92
CA ILE A 43 -7.84 -30.48 -7.08
C ILE A 43 -8.13 -31.60 -6.07
N GLY A 44 -7.26 -32.59 -6.03
CA GLY A 44 -7.40 -33.75 -5.14
C GLY A 44 -8.35 -34.80 -5.69
N ASP A 45 -8.79 -35.70 -4.82
CA ASP A 45 -9.68 -36.82 -5.15
C ASP A 45 -11.18 -36.48 -4.95
N ASP A 46 -11.48 -35.29 -4.41
CA ASP A 46 -12.84 -34.82 -4.16
C ASP A 46 -13.34 -33.95 -5.33
N ASP A 47 -14.42 -34.38 -5.98
CA ASP A 47 -15.02 -33.71 -7.15
C ASP A 47 -15.56 -32.29 -6.86
N ASP A 48 -15.69 -31.91 -5.59
CA ASP A 48 -16.21 -30.60 -5.16
C ASP A 48 -15.11 -29.53 -4.99
N SER A 49 -13.82 -29.89 -5.02
CA SER A 49 -12.71 -28.96 -4.77
C SER A 49 -12.07 -28.48 -6.08
N HIS A 50 -12.18 -27.19 -6.38
CA HIS A 50 -11.60 -26.59 -7.58
C HIS A 50 -10.42 -25.68 -7.24
N LEU A 51 -9.49 -25.49 -8.18
CA LEU A 51 -8.33 -24.60 -8.01
C LEU A 51 -8.74 -23.19 -7.56
N GLY A 52 -9.87 -22.68 -8.06
CA GLY A 52 -10.40 -21.36 -7.72
C GLY A 52 -10.76 -21.20 -6.25
N ASP A 53 -11.17 -22.27 -5.56
CA ASP A 53 -11.58 -22.23 -4.15
C ASP A 53 -10.42 -21.93 -3.19
N PHE A 54 -9.18 -22.12 -3.66
CA PHE A 54 -7.96 -21.87 -2.91
C PHE A 54 -7.31 -20.50 -3.22
N ILE A 55 -7.88 -19.73 -4.15
CA ILE A 55 -7.36 -18.41 -4.47
C ILE A 55 -7.91 -17.41 -3.46
N GLU A 56 -7.07 -16.98 -2.53
CA GLU A 56 -7.41 -15.92 -1.58
C GLU A 56 -7.61 -14.58 -2.30
N ASP A 57 -8.59 -13.81 -1.84
CA ASP A 57 -8.77 -12.42 -2.29
C ASP A 57 -7.79 -11.50 -1.55
N THR A 58 -6.66 -11.22 -2.18
CA THR A 58 -5.65 -10.29 -1.66
C THR A 58 -6.05 -8.82 -1.80
N ASN A 59 -7.13 -8.49 -2.53
CA ASN A 59 -7.57 -7.10 -2.69
C ASN A 59 -8.49 -6.67 -1.55
N ASN A 60 -9.14 -7.62 -0.87
CA ASN A 60 -10.04 -7.30 0.23
C ASN A 60 -9.26 -7.08 1.53
N THR A 61 -9.55 -5.97 2.20
CA THR A 61 -8.92 -5.65 3.49
C THR A 61 -9.54 -6.52 4.57
N ALA A 62 -8.72 -7.11 5.43
CA ALA A 62 -9.22 -7.95 6.51
C ALA A 62 -10.14 -7.12 7.45
N PRO A 63 -11.25 -7.68 7.97
CA PRO A 63 -12.16 -6.94 8.86
C PRO A 63 -11.47 -6.32 10.07
N VAL A 64 -10.43 -6.98 10.58
CA VAL A 64 -9.60 -6.49 11.70
C VAL A 64 -8.81 -5.25 11.28
N GLU A 65 -8.19 -5.27 10.11
CA GLU A 65 -7.44 -4.13 9.58
C GLU A 65 -8.37 -2.95 9.28
N ALA A 66 -9.55 -3.22 8.71
CA ALA A 66 -10.57 -2.21 8.47
C ALA A 66 -11.04 -1.54 9.79
N ALA A 67 -11.25 -2.35 10.84
CA ALA A 67 -11.59 -1.84 12.16
C ALA A 67 -10.46 -1.01 12.79
N MET A 68 -9.20 -1.44 12.66
CA MET A 68 -8.04 -0.67 13.11
C MET A 68 -7.92 0.67 12.38
N GLN A 69 -8.11 0.69 11.05
CA GLN A 69 -8.10 1.92 10.26
C GLN A 69 -9.23 2.87 10.66
N ALA A 70 -10.43 2.35 10.92
CA ALA A 70 -11.55 3.15 11.41
C ALA A 70 -11.22 3.76 12.79
N GLY A 71 -10.71 2.95 13.72
CA GLY A 71 -10.30 3.42 15.04
C GLY A 71 -9.19 4.47 14.98
N LEU A 72 -8.22 4.31 14.08
CA LEU A 72 -7.17 5.30 13.85
C LEU A 72 -7.75 6.64 13.40
N ARG A 73 -8.72 6.64 12.48
CA ARG A 73 -9.39 7.86 12.00
C ARG A 73 -10.07 8.61 13.15
N ASP A 74 -10.78 7.89 14.02
CA ASP A 74 -11.46 8.49 15.17
C ASP A 74 -10.47 9.10 16.17
N VAL A 75 -9.39 8.40 16.48
CA VAL A 75 -8.34 8.91 17.39
C VAL A 75 -7.62 10.13 16.80
N VAL A 76 -7.31 10.11 15.50
CA VAL A 76 -6.72 11.26 14.82
C VAL A 76 -7.67 12.46 14.87
N LYS A 77 -8.96 12.24 14.66
CA LYS A 77 -9.98 13.30 14.75
C LYS A 77 -10.03 13.93 16.14
N ASP A 78 -10.13 13.11 17.19
CA ASP A 78 -10.14 13.59 18.59
C ASP A 78 -8.90 14.41 18.93
N ILE A 79 -7.73 13.97 18.45
CA ILE A 79 -6.47 14.66 18.70
C ILE A 79 -6.41 16.00 17.96
N LEU A 80 -6.88 16.05 16.72
CA LEU A 80 -6.97 17.29 15.96
C LEU A 80 -7.97 18.26 16.59
N ASP A 81 -9.09 17.77 17.11
CA ASP A 81 -10.09 18.58 17.81
C ASP A 81 -9.55 19.17 19.14
N SER A 82 -8.51 18.57 19.72
CA SER A 82 -7.80 19.12 20.90
C SER A 82 -6.85 20.30 20.58
N LEU A 83 -6.58 20.56 19.30
CA LEU A 83 -5.79 21.70 18.86
C LEU A 83 -6.66 22.95 18.75
N THR A 84 -6.04 24.11 18.54
CA THR A 84 -6.84 25.29 18.22
C THR A 84 -7.52 25.09 16.86
N PRO A 85 -8.73 25.64 16.63
CA PRO A 85 -9.47 25.45 15.36
C PRO A 85 -8.65 25.81 14.12
N ARG A 86 -7.76 26.81 14.25
CA ARG A 86 -6.84 27.23 13.18
C ARG A 86 -5.73 26.20 12.93
N GLU A 87 -5.13 25.65 13.98
CA GLU A 87 -4.11 24.59 13.85
C GLU A 87 -4.71 23.30 13.28
N ALA A 88 -5.89 22.90 13.77
CA ALA A 88 -6.61 21.71 13.30
C ALA A 88 -6.94 21.83 11.81
N LYS A 89 -7.51 22.96 11.38
CA LYS A 89 -7.88 23.20 9.98
C LYS A 89 -6.66 23.26 9.06
N VAL A 90 -5.55 23.88 9.49
CA VAL A 90 -4.30 23.86 8.72
C VAL A 90 -3.80 22.43 8.52
N LEU A 91 -3.78 21.59 9.57
CA LEU A 91 -3.34 20.19 9.45
C LEU A 91 -4.30 19.35 8.60
N ARG A 92 -5.62 19.49 8.76
CA ARG A 92 -6.61 18.76 7.95
C ARG A 92 -6.45 19.04 6.46
N MET A 93 -6.33 20.31 6.11
CA MET A 93 -6.09 20.70 4.72
C MET A 93 -4.75 20.22 4.20
N ARG A 94 -3.70 20.27 5.03
CA ARG A 94 -2.35 19.87 4.63
C ARG A 94 -2.23 18.39 4.30
N PHE A 95 -2.93 17.54 5.04
CA PHE A 95 -2.82 16.08 4.93
C PHE A 95 -4.06 15.42 4.30
N GLY A 96 -5.03 16.21 3.83
CA GLY A 96 -6.28 15.69 3.26
C GLY A 96 -7.17 14.95 4.27
N ILE A 97 -7.03 15.23 5.57
CA ILE A 97 -7.82 14.55 6.62
C ILE A 97 -9.24 15.10 6.57
N GLU A 98 -10.23 14.22 6.37
CA GLU A 98 -11.64 14.58 6.14
C GLU A 98 -11.86 15.40 4.85
N MET A 99 -10.93 15.37 3.90
CA MET A 99 -11.01 16.09 2.63
C MET A 99 -10.72 15.17 1.45
N SER A 100 -11.12 15.59 0.25
CA SER A 100 -10.89 14.83 -0.99
C SER A 100 -9.42 14.82 -1.41
N THR A 101 -8.69 15.89 -1.12
CA THR A 101 -7.30 16.09 -1.57
C THR A 101 -6.51 16.86 -0.51
N ASP A 102 -5.20 16.60 -0.46
CA ASP A 102 -4.24 17.41 0.28
C ASP A 102 -3.99 18.74 -0.43
N HIS A 103 -3.55 19.74 0.34
CA HIS A 103 -3.27 21.09 -0.15
C HIS A 103 -1.84 21.50 0.15
N THR A 104 -1.24 22.20 -0.82
CA THR A 104 0.09 22.76 -0.68
C THR A 104 0.12 23.91 0.34
N LEU A 105 1.31 24.23 0.81
CA LEU A 105 1.56 25.27 1.82
C LEU A 105 1.11 26.65 1.34
N GLU A 106 1.17 26.88 0.02
CA GLU A 106 0.71 28.09 -0.65
C GLU A 106 -0.82 28.15 -0.79
N GLU A 107 -1.46 27.04 -1.15
CA GLU A 107 -2.92 26.96 -1.24
C GLU A 107 -3.60 27.15 0.11
N VAL A 108 -3.05 26.51 1.16
CA VAL A 108 -3.50 26.75 2.53
C VAL A 108 -3.25 28.22 2.92
N GLY A 109 -2.11 28.79 2.56
CA GLY A 109 -1.80 30.21 2.80
C GLY A 109 -2.84 31.15 2.18
N LYS A 110 -3.22 30.90 0.92
CA LYS A 110 -4.26 31.67 0.20
C LYS A 110 -5.62 31.57 0.89
N GLN A 111 -6.04 30.40 1.36
CA GLN A 111 -7.33 30.25 2.05
C GLN A 111 -7.39 30.91 3.43
N PHE A 112 -6.24 31.01 4.12
CA PHE A 112 -6.13 31.64 5.44
C PHE A 112 -5.69 33.11 5.38
N ASP A 113 -5.54 33.66 4.18
CA ASP A 113 -5.02 35.01 3.91
C ASP A 113 -3.71 35.30 4.67
N VAL A 114 -2.78 34.35 4.61
CA VAL A 114 -1.46 34.43 5.25
C VAL A 114 -0.34 33.93 4.34
N THR A 115 0.88 34.32 4.66
CA THR A 115 2.06 33.87 3.92
C THR A 115 2.29 32.37 4.07
N ARG A 116 2.91 31.78 3.05
CA ARG A 116 3.37 30.38 3.06
C ARG A 116 4.18 30.04 4.32
N GLU A 117 5.11 30.90 4.69
CA GLU A 117 5.96 30.69 5.87
C GLU A 117 5.15 30.72 7.17
N ARG A 118 4.07 31.52 7.22
CA ARG A 118 3.18 31.53 8.37
C ARG A 118 2.46 30.20 8.54
N ILE A 119 2.00 29.57 7.46
CA ILE A 119 1.40 28.22 7.52
C ILE A 119 2.45 27.20 8.00
N ARG A 120 3.68 27.26 7.49
CA ARG A 120 4.77 26.37 7.92
C ARG A 120 5.04 26.46 9.42
N GLN A 121 5.02 27.68 9.98
CA GLN A 121 5.17 27.90 11.42
C GLN A 121 4.01 27.31 12.24
N ILE A 122 2.77 27.48 11.76
CA ILE A 122 1.58 26.91 12.41
C ILE A 122 1.66 25.38 12.40
N GLU A 123 2.03 24.78 11.27
CA GLU A 123 2.24 23.34 11.12
C GLU A 123 3.29 22.83 12.11
N ALA A 124 4.48 23.44 12.14
CA ALA A 124 5.55 23.05 13.05
C ALA A 124 5.14 23.17 14.53
N LYS A 125 4.39 24.21 14.88
CA LYS A 125 3.86 24.40 16.23
C LYS A 125 2.82 23.36 16.60
N ALA A 126 1.90 23.03 15.68
CA ALA A 126 0.89 22.02 15.87
C ALA A 126 1.53 20.63 16.04
N LEU A 127 2.47 20.25 15.17
CA LEU A 127 3.22 19.00 15.26
C LEU A 127 3.99 18.91 16.59
N ARG A 128 4.60 20.00 17.07
CA ARG A 128 5.25 20.03 18.37
C ARG A 128 4.28 19.75 19.52
N LYS A 129 3.04 20.25 19.46
CA LYS A 129 1.99 19.95 20.45
C LYS A 129 1.52 18.50 20.36
N LEU A 130 1.43 17.93 19.17
CA LEU A 130 1.04 16.53 18.95
C LEU A 130 2.10 15.53 19.45
N LYS A 131 3.38 15.91 19.41
CA LYS A 131 4.49 15.09 19.92
C LYS A 131 4.53 14.98 21.45
N HIS A 132 3.80 15.81 22.19
CA HIS A 132 3.79 15.76 23.65
C HIS A 132 3.11 14.47 24.15
N PRO A 133 3.67 13.76 25.17
CA PRO A 133 3.18 12.45 25.63
C PRO A 133 1.67 12.38 25.85
N SER A 134 1.10 13.42 26.47
CA SER A 134 -0.35 13.53 26.72
C SER A 134 -1.25 13.33 25.49
N ARG A 135 -0.72 13.53 24.27
CA ARG A 135 -1.43 13.34 23.00
C ARG A 135 -0.81 12.21 22.16
N SER A 136 0.52 12.08 22.18
CA SER A 136 1.20 11.05 21.39
C SER A 136 1.00 9.63 21.93
N ASP A 137 0.73 9.44 23.21
CA ASP A 137 0.49 8.11 23.78
C ASP A 137 -0.73 7.41 23.17
N LYS A 138 -1.77 8.17 22.80
CA LYS A 138 -2.93 7.63 22.07
C LYS A 138 -2.55 7.12 20.67
N LEU A 139 -1.66 7.84 19.97
CA LEU A 139 -1.20 7.47 18.63
C LEU A 139 -0.15 6.35 18.65
N ARG A 140 0.65 6.26 19.72
CA ARG A 140 1.70 5.23 19.87
C ARG A 140 1.14 3.81 19.81
N SER A 141 -0.04 3.58 20.40
CA SER A 141 -0.70 2.28 20.37
C SER A 141 -0.97 1.74 18.96
N PHE A 142 -1.12 2.63 17.96
CA PHE A 142 -1.30 2.27 16.56
C PHE A 142 0.01 2.10 15.78
N ILE A 143 1.13 2.58 16.31
CA ILE A 143 2.46 2.42 15.70
C ILE A 143 3.08 1.08 16.13
N ASP A 144 2.86 0.66 17.37
CA ASP A 144 3.37 -0.62 17.88
C ASP A 144 2.65 -1.84 17.28
N THR A 145 1.52 -1.61 16.60
CA THR A 145 0.72 -2.63 15.90
C THR A 145 0.92 -2.65 14.38
N LEU A 146 1.74 -1.73 13.84
CA LEU A 146 2.20 -1.70 12.43
C LEU A 146 3.53 -2.43 12.28
#